data_AF-X1R4J3-F1
#
_entry.id   AF-X1R4J3-F1
#
_cell.length_a   1.000
_cell.length_b   1.000
_cell.length_c   1.000
_cell.angle_alpha   90.00
_cell.angle_beta   90.00
_cell.angle_gamma   90.00
#
_symmetry.space_group_name_H-M   'P 1'
#
loop_
_entity.id
_entity.type
_entity.pdbx_description
1 polymer ?
#
loop_
_entity_poly.entity_id
_entity_poly.type
_entity_poly.pdbx_seq_one_letter_code
_entity_poly.pdbx_strand_id
1 'polypeptide(L)'
;MDELQKFIEEVHNEPYNLASNNCVHKHIRIINKARELGHDASLMGCISVIPITPAGGVPLIGPHFYAKIDGKTVDVSMEPELEKVMWENEDIVRLFPINVSKLRPMNPEEGPPLPAALPGWPWKE
;
A
#
# COMPACT_ATOMS: atom_id res chain seq x y z
N MET A 1 6.43 12.15 19.59
CA MET A 1 5.99 11.37 18.41
C MET A 1 6.76 10.08 18.38
N ASP A 2 6.04 8.98 18.30
CA ASP A 2 6.57 7.63 18.15
C ASP A 2 7.43 7.51 16.88
N GLU A 3 8.49 6.70 16.90
CA GLU A 3 9.44 6.58 15.77
C GLU A 3 8.72 6.20 14.48
N LEU A 4 7.76 5.27 14.57
CA LEU A 4 6.95 4.83 13.45
C LEU A 4 6.10 5.98 12.88
N GLN A 5 5.51 6.81 13.73
CA GLN A 5 4.70 7.94 13.29
C GLN A 5 5.52 8.94 12.47
N LYS A 6 6.74 9.27 12.92
CA LYS A 6 7.65 10.16 12.18
C LYS A 6 7.98 9.59 10.80
N PHE A 7 8.27 8.30 10.73
CA PHE A 7 8.57 7.64 9.46
C PHE A 7 7.37 7.63 8.51
N ILE A 8 6.16 7.41 9.02
CA ILE A 8 4.93 7.50 8.22
C ILE A 8 4.74 8.92 7.68
N GLU A 9 4.93 9.94 8.51
CA GLU A 9 4.83 11.35 8.09
C GLU A 9 5.88 11.70 7.03
N GLU A 10 7.11 11.22 7.17
CA GLU A 10 8.16 11.38 6.15
C GLU A 10 7.74 10.75 4.81
N VAL A 11 7.31 9.49 4.81
CA VAL A 11 6.84 8.78 3.60
C VAL A 11 5.60 9.44 2.99
N HIS A 12 4.68 9.94 3.82
CA HIS A 12 3.48 10.62 3.36
C HIS A 12 3.83 11.86 2.54
N ASN A 13 4.78 12.67 3.03
CA ASN A 13 5.21 13.92 2.39
C ASN A 13 6.06 13.72 1.13
N GLU A 14 6.48 12.49 0.79
CA GLU A 14 7.23 12.26 -0.44
C GLU A 14 6.36 12.41 -1.69
N PRO A 15 6.87 12.99 -2.79
CA PRO A 15 6.11 13.17 -4.02
C PRO A 15 5.61 11.85 -4.60
N TYR A 16 4.34 11.81 -5.01
CA TYR A 16 3.74 10.67 -5.67
C TYR A 16 4.36 10.45 -7.06
N ASN A 17 4.65 9.18 -7.36
CA ASN A 17 5.03 8.75 -8.69
C ASN A 17 4.41 7.38 -9.00
N LEU A 18 3.66 7.31 -10.10
CA LEU A 18 2.96 6.08 -10.50
C LEU A 18 3.91 4.88 -10.68
N ALA A 19 5.15 5.09 -11.13
CA ALA A 19 6.10 4.02 -11.41
C ALA A 19 7.01 3.67 -10.22
N SER A 20 7.36 4.65 -9.37
CA SER A 20 8.42 4.49 -8.36
C SER A 20 8.07 4.91 -6.94
N ASN A 21 6.98 5.66 -6.73
CA ASN A 21 6.57 6.11 -5.39
C ASN A 21 5.04 6.23 -5.29
N ASN A 22 4.38 5.09 -5.44
CA ASN A 22 2.93 4.97 -5.39
C ASN A 22 2.46 4.25 -4.10
N CYS A 23 1.16 3.96 -4.01
CA CYS A 23 0.55 3.28 -2.88
C CYS A 23 1.23 1.94 -2.51
N VAL A 24 1.73 1.17 -3.48
CA VAL A 24 2.44 -0.09 -3.20
C VAL A 24 3.80 0.19 -2.53
N HIS A 25 4.60 1.06 -3.13
CA HIS A 25 5.96 1.36 -2.68
C HIS A 25 5.97 1.97 -1.28
N LYS A 26 5.13 2.99 -1.06
CA LYS A 26 5.02 3.68 0.23
C LYS A 26 4.60 2.73 1.35
N HIS A 27 3.56 1.93 1.14
CA HIS A 27 3.06 1.03 2.18
C HIS A 27 3.98 -0.16 2.44
N ILE A 28 4.72 -0.68 1.45
CA ILE A 28 5.74 -1.70 1.70
C ILE A 28 6.82 -1.17 2.65
N ARG A 29 7.30 0.07 2.44
CA ARG A 29 8.31 0.69 3.31
C ARG A 29 7.79 0.87 4.74
N ILE A 30 6.56 1.38 4.88
CA ILE A 30 5.92 1.57 6.18
C ILE A 30 5.73 0.25 6.92
N ILE A 31 5.29 -0.81 6.22
CA ILE A 31 5.10 -2.13 6.81
C ILE A 31 6.42 -2.72 7.29
N ASN A 32 7.48 -2.61 6.49
CA ASN A 32 8.79 -3.10 6.87
C ASN A 32 9.29 -2.38 8.13
N LYS A 33 9.15 -1.05 8.19
CA LYS A 33 9.56 -0.27 9.36
C LYS A 33 8.70 -0.60 10.59
N ALA A 34 7.38 -0.74 10.43
CA ALA A 34 6.49 -1.14 11.52
C ALA A 34 6.86 -2.52 12.10
N ARG A 35 7.17 -3.50 11.25
CA ARG A 35 7.60 -4.84 11.67
C ARG A 35 8.96 -4.82 12.35
N GLU A 36 9.90 -4.02 11.84
CA GLU A 36 11.21 -3.80 12.47
C GLU A 36 11.06 -3.27 13.90
N LEU A 37 10.08 -2.38 14.12
CA LEU A 37 9.74 -1.81 15.42
C LEU A 37 8.82 -2.72 16.28
N GLY A 38 8.51 -3.94 15.83
CA GLY A 38 7.75 -4.93 16.59
C GLY A 38 6.22 -4.80 16.52
N HIS A 39 5.68 -4.00 15.60
CA HIS A 39 4.24 -3.84 15.41
C HIS A 39 3.64 -4.95 14.52
N ASP A 40 2.37 -5.28 14.74
CA ASP A 40 1.63 -6.14 13.82
C ASP A 40 1.24 -5.32 12.59
N ALA A 41 1.91 -5.56 11.46
CA ALA A 41 1.68 -4.82 10.22
C ALA A 41 1.36 -5.73 9.04
N SER A 42 0.29 -5.41 8.32
CA SER A 42 -0.20 -6.13 7.15
C SER A 42 -0.40 -5.20 5.95
N LEU A 43 0.01 -5.66 4.77
CA LEU A 43 -0.34 -5.03 3.49
C LEU A 43 -1.75 -5.46 3.11
N MET A 44 -2.61 -4.49 2.88
CA MET A 44 -3.97 -4.67 2.42
C MET A 44 -4.07 -4.29 0.96
N GLY A 45 -4.73 -5.11 0.16
CA GLY A 45 -5.10 -4.82 -1.23
C GLY A 45 -6.60 -4.72 -1.35
N CYS A 46 -7.09 -3.81 -2.19
CA CYS A 46 -8.52 -3.62 -2.43
C CYS A 46 -8.77 -3.04 -3.82
N ILE A 47 -10.04 -2.97 -4.21
CA ILE A 47 -10.50 -2.09 -5.29
C ILE A 47 -10.96 -0.78 -4.65
N SER A 48 -10.25 0.31 -4.93
CA SER A 48 -10.69 1.64 -4.53
C SER A 48 -11.78 2.13 -5.48
N VAL A 49 -12.80 2.76 -4.91
CA VAL A 49 -13.78 3.56 -5.63
C VAL A 49 -13.68 4.97 -5.07
N ILE A 50 -13.25 5.87 -5.94
CA ILE A 50 -13.02 7.27 -5.61
C ILE A 50 -14.14 8.05 -6.28
N PRO A 51 -15.05 8.68 -5.52
CA PRO A 51 -16.17 9.43 -6.07
C PRO A 51 -15.67 10.75 -6.67
N ILE A 52 -15.07 10.69 -7.86
CA ILE A 52 -14.70 11.87 -8.64
C ILE A 52 -15.93 12.34 -9.44
N THR A 53 -16.26 13.62 -9.39
CA THR A 53 -17.19 14.26 -10.35
C THR A 53 -16.45 15.30 -11.20
N PRO A 54 -16.61 15.37 -12.54
CA PRO A 54 -16.85 14.32 -13.53
C PRO A 54 -15.97 14.49 -14.79
N ALA A 55 -15.22 13.47 -15.18
CA ALA A 55 -15.33 13.04 -16.56
C ALA A 55 -16.55 12.10 -16.60
N GLY A 56 -17.76 12.65 -16.83
CA GLY A 56 -18.99 11.87 -17.02
C GLY A 56 -19.71 11.28 -15.79
N GLY A 57 -19.33 11.64 -14.56
CA GLY A 57 -20.02 11.18 -13.34
C GLY A 57 -19.72 9.74 -12.94
N VAL A 58 -18.63 9.18 -13.48
CA VAL A 58 -18.15 7.84 -13.17
C VAL A 58 -17.03 7.96 -12.13
N PRO A 59 -17.11 7.25 -10.99
CA PRO A 59 -16.04 7.24 -10.01
C PRO A 59 -14.77 6.64 -10.63
N LEU A 60 -13.60 7.08 -10.18
CA LEU A 60 -12.36 6.40 -10.54
C LEU A 60 -12.28 5.10 -9.74
N ILE A 61 -12.19 3.99 -10.48
CA ILE A 61 -12.13 2.65 -9.91
C ILE A 61 -10.78 2.04 -10.28
N GLY A 62 -10.04 1.57 -9.28
CA GLY A 62 -8.72 0.99 -9.53
C GLY A 62 -8.20 0.12 -8.39
N PRO A 63 -7.09 -0.59 -8.60
CA PRO A 63 -6.41 -1.29 -7.53
C PRO A 63 -5.79 -0.30 -6.53
N HIS A 64 -5.87 -0.61 -5.25
CA HIS A 64 -5.31 0.22 -4.18
C HIS A 64 -4.69 -0.61 -3.06
N PHE A 65 -3.60 -0.09 -2.50
CA PHE A 65 -2.86 -0.73 -1.42
C PHE A 65 -2.69 0.23 -0.25
N TYR A 66 -2.89 -0.30 0.95
CA TYR A 66 -2.75 0.44 2.20
C TYR A 66 -2.23 -0.49 3.31
N ALA A 67 -1.87 0.07 4.47
CA ALA A 67 -1.38 -0.70 5.60
C ALA A 67 -2.44 -0.84 6.70
N LYS A 68 -2.45 -1.99 7.37
CA LYS A 68 -3.03 -2.12 8.72
C LYS A 68 -1.89 -2.31 9.71
N ILE A 69 -1.78 -1.43 10.70
CA ILE A 69 -0.79 -1.47 11.78
C ILE A 69 -1.53 -1.49 13.12
N ASP A 70 -1.31 -2.52 13.94
CA ASP A 70 -1.99 -2.74 15.22
C ASP A 70 -3.53 -2.59 15.10
N GLY A 71 -4.07 -3.11 14.01
CA GLY A 71 -5.50 -3.04 13.68
C GLY A 71 -5.98 -1.69 13.11
N LYS A 72 -5.15 -0.64 13.11
CA LYS A 72 -5.47 0.68 12.55
C LYS A 72 -5.11 0.78 11.07
N THR A 73 -5.97 1.43 10.28
CA THR A 73 -5.69 1.73 8.88
C THR A 73 -4.70 2.90 8.78
N VAL A 74 -3.66 2.72 7.96
CA VAL A 74 -2.74 3.77 7.54
C VAL A 74 -2.75 3.80 6.01
N ASP A 75 -3.12 4.94 5.44
CA ASP A 75 -3.22 5.16 4.00
C ASP A 75 -2.56 6.49 3.64
N VAL A 76 -1.41 6.44 2.98
CA VAL A 76 -0.56 7.61 2.65
C VAL A 76 -0.16 7.61 1.18
N SER A 77 -1.13 7.34 0.30
CA SER A 77 -0.87 7.02 -1.10
C SER A 77 -0.38 8.19 -1.94
N MET A 78 -0.84 9.41 -1.66
CA MET A 78 -0.39 10.65 -2.28
C MET A 78 0.16 11.59 -1.20
N GLU A 79 0.96 12.57 -1.58
CA GLU A 79 1.38 13.63 -0.67
C GLU A 79 0.22 14.59 -0.34
N PRO A 80 0.20 15.23 0.84
CA PRO A 80 -0.93 16.04 1.30
C PRO A 80 -1.37 17.14 0.34
N GLU A 81 -0.44 17.73 -0.43
CA GLU A 81 -0.78 18.76 -1.42
C GLU A 81 -1.55 18.18 -2.60
N LEU A 82 -1.16 16.98 -3.06
CA LEU A 82 -1.82 16.28 -4.16
C LEU A 82 -3.18 15.71 -3.71
N GLU A 83 -3.29 15.20 -2.48
CA GLU A 83 -4.55 14.75 -1.90
C GLU A 83 -5.61 15.86 -1.93
N LYS A 84 -5.26 17.09 -1.54
CA LYS A 84 -6.18 18.25 -1.56
C LYS A 84 -6.69 18.61 -2.95
N VAL A 85 -5.90 18.34 -3.99
CA VAL A 85 -6.26 18.66 -5.39
C VAL A 85 -7.05 17.52 -6.03
N MET A 86 -6.74 16.28 -5.66
CA MET A 86 -7.28 15.08 -6.28
C MET A 86 -8.45 14.51 -5.46
N TRP A 87 -8.16 13.99 -4.28
CA TRP A 87 -9.10 13.45 -3.29
C TRP A 87 -8.36 13.12 -1.99
N GLU A 88 -9.05 13.24 -0.85
CA GLU A 88 -8.48 12.85 0.44
C GLU A 88 -8.54 11.32 0.62
N ASN A 89 -7.56 10.72 1.30
CA ASN A 89 -7.53 9.26 1.49
C ASN A 89 -8.69 8.74 2.36
N GLU A 90 -9.35 9.62 3.11
CA GLU A 90 -10.54 9.29 3.90
C GLU A 90 -11.79 9.04 3.04
N ASP A 91 -11.86 9.64 1.85
CA ASP A 91 -12.98 9.50 0.91
C ASP A 91 -12.94 8.21 0.08
N ILE A 92 -11.84 7.45 0.16
CA ILE A 92 -11.65 6.24 -0.62
C ILE A 92 -12.54 5.11 -0.08
N VAL A 93 -13.53 4.71 -0.88
CA VAL A 93 -14.31 3.50 -0.61
C VAL A 93 -13.49 2.28 -1.01
N ARG A 94 -13.22 1.40 -0.04
CA ARG A 94 -12.38 0.20 -0.22
C ARG A 94 -13.25 -1.05 -0.38
N LEU A 95 -13.40 -1.53 -1.61
CA LEU A 95 -14.15 -2.75 -1.92
C LEU A 95 -13.24 -3.98 -1.85
N PHE A 96 -13.77 -5.08 -1.31
CA PHE A 96 -13.10 -6.38 -1.20
C PHE A 96 -11.67 -6.30 -0.59
N PRO A 97 -11.49 -5.71 0.60
CA PRO A 97 -10.17 -5.64 1.22
C PRO A 97 -9.66 -7.03 1.57
N ILE A 98 -8.50 -7.39 1.03
CA ILE A 98 -7.81 -8.65 1.30
C ILE A 98 -6.46 -8.39 1.97
N ASN A 99 -6.09 -9.24 2.92
CA ASN A 99 -4.76 -9.20 3.51
C ASN A 99 -3.76 -9.87 2.56
N VAL A 100 -3.07 -9.06 1.76
CA VAL A 100 -2.11 -9.51 0.75
C VAL A 100 -0.88 -10.13 1.43
N SER A 101 -0.50 -9.66 2.61
CA SER A 101 0.61 -10.27 3.39
C SER A 101 0.35 -11.71 3.82
N LYS A 102 -0.90 -12.17 3.82
CA LYS A 102 -1.27 -13.55 4.17
C LYS A 102 -1.57 -14.43 2.96
N LEU A 103 -1.53 -13.86 1.75
CA LEU A 103 -1.70 -14.64 0.54
C LEU A 103 -0.48 -15.50 0.32
N ARG A 104 -0.73 -16.76 -0.03
CA ARG A 104 0.31 -17.66 -0.53
C ARG A 104 0.33 -17.55 -2.05
N PRO A 105 1.51 -17.66 -2.69
CA PRO A 105 1.57 -17.82 -4.13
C PRO A 105 0.70 -19.01 -4.55
N MET A 106 -0.05 -18.88 -5.66
CA MET A 106 -0.87 -20.00 -6.17
C MET A 106 0.02 -21.19 -6.54
N ASN A 107 1.16 -20.91 -7.18
CA ASN A 107 2.18 -21.90 -7.52
C ASN A 107 3.51 -21.50 -6.86
N PRO A 108 3.76 -21.86 -5.59
CA PRO A 108 4.97 -21.46 -4.88
C PRO A 108 6.25 -22.00 -5.53
N GLU A 109 6.13 -23.04 -6.36
CA GLU A 109 7.23 -23.60 -7.15
C GLU A 109 7.45 -22.93 -8.51
N GLU A 110 6.44 -22.22 -9.02
CA GLU A 110 6.42 -21.60 -10.35
C GLU A 110 6.31 -20.07 -10.26
N GLY A 111 6.93 -19.48 -9.23
CA GLY A 111 7.04 -18.03 -9.15
C GLY A 111 7.61 -17.45 -10.46
N PRO A 112 7.36 -16.17 -10.79
CA PRO A 112 7.95 -15.55 -11.97
C PRO A 112 9.47 -15.77 -11.97
N PRO A 113 10.13 -15.89 -13.13
CA PRO A 113 11.55 -16.18 -13.18
C PRO A 113 12.32 -15.17 -12.31
N LEU A 114 12.90 -15.64 -11.21
CA LEU A 114 13.76 -14.82 -10.37
C LEU A 114 15.01 -14.45 -11.19
N PRO A 115 15.51 -13.22 -11.08
CA PRO A 115 16.89 -12.94 -11.46
C PRO A 115 17.79 -13.97 -10.78
N ALA A 116 18.69 -14.59 -11.55
CA ALA A 116 19.57 -15.68 -11.07
C ALA A 116 20.45 -15.29 -9.85
N ALA A 117 20.52 -14.01 -9.51
CA ALA A 117 21.25 -13.47 -8.36
C ALA A 117 20.50 -13.58 -7.02
N LEU A 118 19.21 -13.97 -7.01
CA LEU A 118 18.44 -14.12 -5.77
C LEU A 118 18.50 -15.58 -5.26
N PRO A 119 18.63 -15.80 -3.93
CA PRO A 119 18.86 -17.11 -3.32
C PRO A 119 17.64 -18.05 -3.34
N GLY A 120 16.66 -17.82 -4.23
CA GLY A 120 15.37 -18.49 -4.24
C GLY A 120 14.29 -17.68 -3.52
N TRP A 121 13.06 -18.21 -3.53
CA TRP A 121 11.91 -17.56 -2.92
C TRP A 121 11.85 -17.82 -1.41
N PRO A 122 11.52 -16.82 -0.57
CA PRO A 122 11.57 -16.91 0.89
C PRO A 122 10.48 -17.80 1.53
N TRP A 123 9.58 -18.39 0.74
CA TRP A 123 8.52 -19.30 1.20
C TRP A 123 8.77 -20.76 0.80
N LYS A 124 9.88 -21.06 0.10
CA LYS A 124 10.36 -22.44 -0.05
C LYS A 124 11.26 -22.71 1.17
N GLU A 125 10.73 -23.47 2.12
CA GLU A 125 11.53 -24.13 3.18
C GLU A 125 12.46 -25.18 2.58
#